data_AF-A0A929EPT6-F1
#
_entry.id   AF-A0A929EPT6-F1
#
_cell.length_a   1.000
_cell.length_b   1.000
_cell.length_c   1.000
_cell.angle_alpha   90.00
_cell.angle_beta   90.00
_cell.angle_gamma   90.00
#
_symmetry.space_group_name_H-M   'P 1'
#
loop_
_entity.id
_entity.type
_entity.pdbx_description
1 polymer ?
#
loop_
_entity_poly.entity_id
_entity_poly.type
_entity_poly.pdbx_seq_one_letter_code
_entity_poly.pdbx_strand_id
1 'polypeptide(L)'
;MKSANKLGSVYRCPVCGAEVSVMRHGKGHLDPFCCNVAMELTGGINTIYRCALCGSEVMNIKEGDGKLEPFCCDNLMLAINA
;
A
#
# COMPACT_ATOMS: atom_id res chain seq x y z
N MET A 1 -10.34 -1.62 19.81
CA MET A 1 -9.01 -1.04 19.51
C MET A 1 -9.06 -0.45 18.11
N LYS A 2 -8.78 0.85 17.95
CA LYS A 2 -8.85 1.52 16.64
C LYS A 2 -7.57 1.21 15.86
N SER A 3 -7.72 0.61 14.67
CA SER A 3 -6.62 0.11 13.85
C SER A 3 -5.80 1.27 13.31
N ALA A 4 -4.49 1.27 13.55
CA ALA A 4 -3.58 2.24 12.94
C ALA A 4 -3.52 2.00 11.43
N ASN A 5 -3.41 3.07 10.63
CA ASN A 5 -3.21 2.96 9.18
C ASN A 5 -1.88 2.27 8.93
N LYS A 6 -1.94 0.97 8.69
CA LYS A 6 -0.77 0.15 8.44
C LYS A 6 -0.28 0.46 7.03
N LEU A 7 1.04 0.51 6.89
CA LEU A 7 1.67 0.65 5.59
C LEU A 7 1.15 -0.48 4.67
N GLY A 8 0.96 -0.22 3.38
CA GLY A 8 0.48 -1.22 2.43
C GLY A 8 -0.99 -1.63 2.59
N SER A 9 -1.73 -1.16 3.60
CA SER A 9 -3.16 -1.43 3.72
C SER A 9 -3.93 -0.94 2.49
N VAL A 10 -4.91 -1.73 2.06
CA VAL A 10 -5.78 -1.42 0.92
C VAL A 10 -7.23 -1.34 1.39
N TYR A 11 -7.89 -0.24 1.05
CA TYR A 11 -9.32 -0.02 1.26
C TYR A 11 -10.04 -0.15 -0.08
N ARG A 12 -11.20 -0.80 -0.10
CA ARG A 12 -12.02 -0.97 -1.32
C ARG A 12 -13.43 -0.46 -1.11
N CYS A 13 -13.97 0.22 -2.12
CA CYS A 13 -15.36 0.64 -2.13
C CYS A 13 -16.25 -0.58 -2.45
N PRO A 14 -17.23 -0.92 -1.61
CA PRO A 14 -18.12 -2.05 -1.87
C PRO A 14 -19.12 -1.78 -3.01
N VAL A 15 -19.29 -0.52 -3.43
CA VAL A 15 -20.24 -0.12 -4.48
C VAL A 15 -19.59 -0.13 -5.86
N CYS A 16 -18.51 0.62 -6.06
CA CYS A 16 -17.87 0.77 -7.38
C CYS A 16 -16.57 -0.02 -7.55
N GLY A 17 -16.03 -0.58 -6.46
CA GLY A 17 -14.78 -1.33 -6.47
C GLY A 17 -13.51 -0.48 -6.51
N ALA A 18 -13.58 0.85 -6.40
CA ALA A 18 -12.40 1.71 -6.31
C ALA A 18 -11.52 1.33 -5.11
N GLU A 19 -10.20 1.50 -5.24
CA GLU A 19 -9.21 1.11 -4.24
C GLU A 19 -8.35 2.30 -3.78
N VAL A 20 -7.99 2.31 -2.50
CA VAL A 20 -7.05 3.27 -1.89
C VAL A 20 -5.99 2.49 -1.13
N SER A 21 -4.71 2.74 -1.42
CA SER A 21 -3.58 2.09 -0.75
C SER A 21 -2.76 3.08 0.07
N VAL A 22 -2.36 2.65 1.27
CA VAL A 22 -1.55 3.47 2.19
C VAL A 22 -0.07 3.33 1.86
N MET A 23 0.51 4.32 1.17
CA MET A 23 1.92 4.30 0.76
C MET A 23 2.89 4.89 1.80
N ARG A 24 2.38 5.63 2.78
CA ARG A 24 3.15 6.11 3.93
C ARG A 24 2.25 6.17 5.15
N HIS A 25 2.67 5.55 6.25
CA HIS A 25 1.92 5.64 7.50
C HIS A 25 2.14 7.01 8.15
N GLY A 26 1.10 7.55 8.76
CA GLY A 26 1.13 8.82 9.49
C GLY A 26 0.39 8.70 10.82
N LYS A 27 0.44 9.75 11.65
CA LYS A 27 -0.39 9.82 12.86
C LYS A 27 -1.81 10.20 12.44
N GLY A 28 -2.73 9.24 12.44
CA GLY A 28 -4.13 9.47 12.11
C GLY A 28 -4.84 8.18 11.71
N HIS A 29 -6.17 8.22 11.73
CA HIS A 29 -7.02 7.19 11.13
C HIS A 29 -7.39 7.63 9.73
N LEU A 30 -7.33 6.72 8.77
CA LEU A 30 -7.83 6.93 7.42
C LEU A 30 -9.21 6.29 7.37
N ASP A 31 -10.21 7.14 7.18
CA ASP A 31 -11.61 6.79 6.94
C ASP A 31 -11.97 7.19 5.51
N PRO A 32 -11.56 6.43 4.48
CA PRO A 32 -11.81 6.82 3.12
C PRO A 32 -13.28 6.55 2.76
N PHE A 33 -13.89 7.49 2.02
CA PHE A 33 -15.26 7.39 1.53
C PHE A 33 -15.27 7.40 0.00
N CYS A 34 -16.10 6.55 -0.58
CA CYS A 34 -16.34 6.49 -2.02
C CYS A 34 -17.79 6.06 -2.26
N CYS A 35 -18.44 6.61 -3.30
CA CYS A 35 -19.87 6.37 -3.54
C CYS A 35 -20.77 6.66 -2.33
N ASN A 36 -20.41 7.66 -1.52
CA ASN A 36 -21.10 8.06 -0.29
C ASN A 36 -21.18 6.96 0.79
N VAL A 37 -20.33 5.93 0.72
CA VAL A 37 -20.20 4.91 1.75
C VAL A 37 -18.76 4.84 2.24
N ALA A 38 -18.57 4.38 3.48
CA ALA A 38 -17.24 4.09 4.00
C ALA A 38 -16.62 2.94 3.19
N MET A 39 -15.34 3.08 2.85
CA MET A 39 -14.60 1.99 2.19
C MET A 39 -14.17 0.96 3.23
N GLU A 40 -14.06 -0.29 2.80
CA GLU A 40 -13.74 -1.42 3.66
C GLU A 40 -12.26 -1.77 3.58
N LEU A 41 -11.61 -2.00 4.74
CA LEU A 41 -10.25 -2.52 4.76
C LEU A 41 -10.25 -3.94 4.20
N THR A 42 -9.48 -4.16 3.15
CA THR A 42 -9.27 -5.50 2.58
C THR A 42 -8.16 -6.22 3.34
N GLY A 43 -8.20 -7.55 3.38
CA GLY A 43 -7.15 -8.36 4.01
C GLY A 43 -5.80 -8.32 3.27
N GLY A 44 -5.74 -7.69 2.09
CA GLY A 44 -4.53 -7.54 1.30
C GLY A 44 -3.63 -6.42 1.82
N ILE A 45 -2.33 -6.69 1.87
CA ILE A 45 -1.29 -5.69 2.10
C ILE A 45 -0.43 -5.65 0.84
N ASN A 46 -0.36 -4.48 0.21
CA ASN A 46 0.52 -4.26 -0.93
C ASN A 46 1.98 -4.26 -0.49
N THR A 47 2.81 -5.01 -1.20
CA THR A 47 4.27 -5.03 -0.98
C THR A 47 4.86 -3.67 -1.32
N ILE A 48 5.67 -3.12 -0.42
CA ILE A 48 6.45 -1.92 -0.65
C ILE A 48 7.91 -2.28 -0.73
N TYR A 49 8.62 -1.66 -1.67
CA TYR A 49 10.05 -1.78 -1.87
C TYR A 49 10.72 -0.48 -1.51
N ARG A 50 11.85 -0.53 -0.81
CA ARG A 50 12.64 0.66 -0.43
C ARG A 50 14.06 0.55 -0.93
N CYS A 51 14.56 1.62 -1.53
CA CYS A 51 15.97 1.72 -1.89
C CYS A 51 16.81 1.91 -0.61
N ALA A 52 17.82 1.07 -0.41
CA ALA A 52 18.71 1.16 0.74
C ALA A 52 19.62 2.41 0.71
N LEU A 53 19.86 2.98 -0.48
CA LEU A 53 20.77 4.11 -0.67
C LEU A 53 20.06 5.47 -0.54
N CYS A 54 19.00 5.71 -1.33
CA CYS A 54 18.30 7.00 -1.33
C CYS A 54 17.01 7.01 -0.51
N GLY A 55 16.53 5.84 -0.08
CA GLY A 55 15.29 5.71 0.70
C GLY A 55 13.99 5.83 -0.11
N SER A 56 14.04 5.99 -1.44
CA SER A 56 12.86 6.01 -2.30
C SER A 56 12.02 4.73 -2.17
N GLU A 57 10.71 4.86 -2.30
CA GLU A 57 9.73 3.78 -2.08
C GLU A 57 8.91 3.53 -3.35
N VAL A 58 8.61 2.26 -3.62
CA VAL A 58 7.73 1.80 -4.71
C VAL A 58 6.75 0.80 -4.13
N MET A 59 5.46 0.94 -4.44
CA MET A 59 4.43 -0.02 -4.03
C MET A 59 3.99 -0.86 -5.22
N ASN A 60 3.89 -2.17 -5.01
CA ASN A 60 3.23 -3.07 -5.95
C ASN A 60 1.73 -3.16 -5.63
N ILE A 61 0.87 -2.59 -6.48
CA ILE A 61 -0.59 -2.54 -6.26
C ILE A 61 -1.26 -3.85 -6.67
N LYS A 62 -0.69 -4.58 -7.63
CA LYS A 62 -1.23 -5.85 -8.10
C LYS A 62 -0.09 -6.74 -8.59
N GLU A 63 0.06 -7.89 -7.96
CA GLU A 63 1.00 -8.90 -8.42
C GLU A 63 0.44 -9.61 -9.66
N GLY A 64 1.22 -9.58 -10.75
CA GLY A 64 0.96 -10.40 -11.94
C GLY A 64 1.64 -11.77 -11.80
N ASP A 65 1.90 -12.46 -12.91
CA ASP A 65 2.55 -13.79 -12.92
C ASP A 65 4.06 -13.76 -12.58
N GLY A 66 4.53 -12.73 -11.88
CA GLY A 66 5.93 -12.57 -11.51
C GLY A 66 6.13 -11.62 -10.34
N LYS A 67 7.25 -11.81 -9.63
CA LYS A 67 7.68 -10.89 -8.57
C LYS A 67 8.24 -9.63 -9.19
N LEU A 68 7.79 -8.47 -8.72
CA LEU A 68 8.41 -7.20 -9.08
C LEU A 68 9.82 -7.14 -8.46
N GLU A 69 10.82 -6.83 -9.30
CA GLU A 69 12.22 -6.64 -8.89
C GLU A 69 12.65 -5.20 -9.24
N PRO A 70 12.19 -4.18 -8.47
CA PRO A 70 12.47 -2.80 -8.83
C PRO A 70 13.92 -2.44 -8.50
N PHE A 71 14.52 -1.64 -9.36
CA PHE A 71 15.89 -1.13 -9.22
C PHE A 71 15.87 0.38 -8.94
N CYS A 72 16.74 0.83 -8.04
CA CYS A 72 16.97 2.24 -7.75
C CYS A 72 18.40 2.45 -7.24
N CYS A 73 19.06 3.52 -7.70
CA CYS A 73 20.49 3.76 -7.43
C CYS A 73 21.36 2.54 -7.78
N ASP A 74 21.12 1.94 -8.94
CA ASP A 74 21.84 0.77 -9.47
C ASP A 74 21.80 -0.48 -8.56
N ASN A 75 20.84 -0.54 -7.63
CA ASN A 75 20.67 -1.65 -6.69
C ASN A 75 19.23 -2.16 -6.70
N LEU A 76 19.07 -3.46 -6.48
CA LEU A 76 17.76 -4.06 -6.20
C LEU A 76 17.18 -3.42 -4.93
N MET A 77 15.93 -2.98 -5.01
CA MET A 77 15.22 -2.47 -3.85
C MET A 77 14.78 -3.62 -2.95
N LEU A 78 14.73 -3.37 -1.64
CA LEU A 78 14.37 -4.37 -0.65
C LEU A 78 12.88 -4.30 -0.35
N ALA A 79 12.19 -5.44 -0.38
CA ALA A 79 10.84 -5.54 0.15
C ALA A 79 10.86 -5.18 1.64
N ILE A 80 10.10 -4.17 2.02
CA ILE A 80 9.87 -3.81 3.41
C ILE A 80 8.52 -4.38 3.82
N ASN A 81 8.54 -5.24 4.83
CA ASN A 81 7.30 -5.76 5.39
C ASN A 81 6.52 -4.59 5.97
N ALA A 82 5.30 -4.43 5.49
CA ALA A 82 4.30 -3.54 6.08
C ALA A 82 3.80 -4.11 7.40
#